data_AF-A0A939RH72-F1
#
_entry.id   AF-A0A939RH72-F1
#
_cell.length_a   1.000
_cell.length_b   1.000
_cell.length_c   1.000
_cell.angle_alpha   90.00
_cell.angle_beta   90.00
_cell.angle_gamma   90.00
#
_symmetry.space_group_name_H-M   'P 1'
#
loop_
_entity.id
_entity.type
_entity.pdbx_description
1 polymer ?
#
loop_
_entity_poly.entity_id
_entity_poly.type
_entity_poly.pdbx_seq_one_letter_code
_entity_poly.pdbx_strand_id
1 'polypeptide(L)'
;MATIGLDNLYYAKITEDTTTGAESYGSPVKLAKAISADLSVELAEATLYADDGASEVVKEFKSGTISLGIDELGSSVAADLLGVTVDTNGVVVSTAEDGAPLVAIGFRAKKSNNKYKYFWLYRVKFGIPGDTQATKGDSIAFNTPKIDGTVMRRNKADGAGNHPWKVEVTDGVTGVSATTITNWFNSVYEPSYNDTGVSLSALTIGSISLSPTFAAGTTSYTASTTNATNTVTATAADNTASVAITVNGNSLTNGGSATWATGANTVLVTVTKGSASKTYTITVTKS
;
A
#
# COMPACT_ATOMS: atom_id res chain seq x y z
N MET A 1 -16.96 -0.27 -21.28
CA MET A 1 -18.38 -0.16 -20.86
C MET A 1 -18.49 0.93 -19.81
N ALA A 2 -19.52 1.78 -19.92
CA ALA A 2 -19.73 2.91 -19.03
C ALA A 2 -20.17 2.49 -17.63
N THR A 3 -19.78 3.29 -16.63
CA THR A 3 -20.25 3.21 -15.25
C THR A 3 -21.60 3.90 -15.16
N ILE A 4 -22.59 3.26 -14.54
CA ILE A 4 -23.99 3.70 -14.46
C ILE A 4 -24.51 3.82 -13.02
N GLY A 5 -23.65 3.61 -12.02
CA GLY A 5 -24.03 3.75 -10.61
C GLY A 5 -22.85 3.59 -9.66
N LEU A 6 -23.07 3.99 -8.41
CA LEU A 6 -22.10 3.94 -7.31
C LEU A 6 -22.82 3.43 -6.06
N ASP A 7 -22.25 2.46 -5.36
CA ASP A 7 -22.76 1.97 -4.08
C ASP A 7 -21.64 1.42 -3.19
N ASN A 8 -22.00 1.06 -1.94
CA ASN A 8 -21.08 0.45 -0.96
C ASN A 8 -19.80 1.25 -0.74
N LEU A 9 -19.93 2.46 -0.20
CA LEU A 9 -18.81 3.26 0.27
C LEU A 9 -18.41 2.83 1.69
N TYR A 10 -17.15 2.43 1.84
CA TYR A 10 -16.54 1.97 3.07
C TYR A 10 -15.28 2.79 3.37
N TYR A 11 -14.93 2.88 4.65
CA TYR A 11 -13.64 3.36 5.11
C TYR A 11 -13.00 2.36 6.06
N ALA A 12 -11.68 2.39 6.18
CA ALA A 12 -10.94 1.65 7.18
C ALA A 12 -9.92 2.55 7.85
N LYS A 13 -9.83 2.48 9.18
CA LYS A 13 -8.83 3.22 9.96
C LYS A 13 -7.43 2.73 9.62
N ILE A 14 -6.47 3.66 9.55
CA ILE A 14 -5.07 3.35 9.32
C ILE A 14 -4.32 3.48 10.64
N THR A 15 -3.48 2.49 10.94
CA THR A 15 -2.48 2.58 12.01
C THR A 15 -1.11 2.48 11.39
N GLU A 16 -0.28 3.49 11.61
CA GLU A 16 1.10 3.54 11.13
C GLU A 16 2.05 3.06 12.23
N ASP A 17 2.96 2.14 11.90
CA ASP A 17 4.02 1.72 12.80
C ASP A 17 5.01 2.88 13.02
N THR A 18 5.30 3.21 14.28
CA THR A 18 6.12 4.39 14.64
C THR A 18 7.59 4.26 14.28
N THR A 19 8.07 3.05 13.98
CA THR A 19 9.49 2.76 13.68
C THR A 19 9.72 2.58 12.18
N THR A 20 8.78 1.95 11.48
CA THR A 20 8.91 1.62 10.06
C THR A 20 8.03 2.48 9.15
N GLY A 21 7.04 3.19 9.71
CA GLY A 21 6.04 3.94 8.97
C GLY A 21 5.04 3.05 8.22
N ALA A 22 5.11 1.73 8.37
CA ALA A 22 4.28 0.80 7.64
C ALA A 22 2.82 0.86 8.11
N GLU A 23 1.88 0.96 7.17
CA GLU A 23 0.46 1.02 7.48
C GLU A 23 -0.16 -0.37 7.66
N SER A 24 -1.03 -0.46 8.66
CA SER A 24 -2.00 -1.53 8.83
C SER A 24 -3.42 -0.97 8.78
N TYR A 25 -4.35 -1.78 8.29
CA TYR A 25 -5.74 -1.37 8.07
C TYR A 25 -6.67 -2.09 9.04
N GLY A 26 -7.56 -1.33 9.67
CA GLY A 26 -8.66 -1.89 10.43
C GLY A 26 -9.71 -2.57 9.53
N SER A 27 -10.70 -3.19 10.16
CA SER A 27 -11.85 -3.74 9.44
C SER A 27 -12.64 -2.63 8.74
N PRO A 28 -13.01 -2.79 7.46
CA PRO A 28 -13.81 -1.82 6.75
C PRO A 28 -15.18 -1.60 7.41
N VAL A 29 -15.54 -0.34 7.60
CA VAL A 29 -16.84 0.11 8.12
C VAL A 29 -17.54 0.91 7.03
N LYS A 30 -18.86 0.73 6.92
CA LYS A 30 -19.65 1.48 5.94
C LYS A 30 -19.65 2.97 6.30
N LEU A 31 -19.26 3.81 5.34
CA LEU A 31 -19.15 5.26 5.54
C LEU A 31 -20.53 5.92 5.49
N ALA A 32 -21.17 5.84 4.32
CA ALA A 32 -22.47 6.42 4.04
C ALA A 32 -23.07 5.79 2.77
N LYS A 33 -24.30 6.17 2.41
CA LYS A 33 -24.77 5.93 1.04
C LYS A 33 -24.06 6.90 0.10
N ALA A 34 -23.49 6.36 -0.97
CA ALA A 34 -22.70 7.11 -1.93
C ALA A 34 -23.60 7.69 -3.03
N ILE A 35 -23.30 8.93 -3.44
CA ILE A 35 -23.99 9.63 -4.52
C ILE A 35 -23.02 9.84 -5.69
N SER A 36 -21.83 10.37 -5.40
CA SER A 36 -20.76 10.55 -6.39
C SER A 36 -19.38 10.25 -5.79
N ALA A 37 -18.43 9.92 -6.66
CA ALA A 37 -17.04 9.73 -6.31
C ALA A 37 -16.16 10.21 -7.47
N ASP A 38 -15.58 11.38 -7.32
CA ASP A 38 -14.74 12.04 -8.32
C ASP A 38 -13.28 11.94 -7.90
N LEU A 39 -12.54 11.02 -8.55
CA LEU A 39 -11.12 10.79 -8.32
C LEU A 39 -10.29 11.53 -9.37
N SER A 40 -9.41 12.42 -8.92
CA SER A 40 -8.40 13.09 -9.75
C SER A 40 -6.98 12.72 -9.30
N VAL A 41 -6.04 12.69 -10.24
CA VAL A 41 -4.63 12.34 -10.01
C VAL A 41 -3.74 13.47 -10.49
N GLU A 42 -2.82 13.88 -9.63
CA GLU A 42 -1.76 14.84 -9.94
C GLU A 42 -0.42 14.09 -10.07
N LEU A 43 0.25 14.29 -11.19
CA LEU A 43 1.59 13.74 -11.46
C LEU A 43 2.63 14.85 -11.37
N ALA A 44 3.77 14.57 -10.75
CA ALA A 44 4.98 15.37 -10.90
C ALA A 44 5.64 14.97 -12.22
N GLU A 45 5.94 15.94 -13.08
CA GLU A 45 6.65 15.68 -14.33
C GLU A 45 7.89 16.57 -14.47
N ALA A 46 8.96 16.01 -15.03
CA ALA A 46 10.18 16.72 -15.37
C ALA A 46 10.61 16.31 -16.77
N THR A 47 10.91 17.30 -17.62
CA THR A 47 11.36 17.08 -18.99
C THR A 47 12.79 17.60 -19.13
N LEU A 48 13.73 16.73 -19.49
CA LEU A 48 15.05 17.10 -19.94
C LEU A 48 14.99 17.46 -21.42
N TYR A 49 15.52 18.61 -21.80
CA TYR A 49 15.62 19.03 -23.20
C TYR A 49 17.07 18.89 -23.68
N ALA A 50 17.26 18.34 -24.88
CA ALA A 50 18.54 18.28 -25.59
C ALA A 50 18.29 18.46 -27.09
N ASP A 51 19.22 19.10 -27.80
CA ASP A 51 19.11 19.43 -29.24
C ASP A 51 17.76 20.09 -29.61
N ASP A 52 17.36 21.10 -28.85
CA ASP A 52 16.12 21.86 -29.02
C ASP A 52 14.83 21.01 -28.99
N GLY A 53 14.90 19.79 -28.45
CA GLY A 53 13.78 18.85 -28.29
C GLY A 53 13.69 18.27 -26.88
N ALA A 54 12.52 17.74 -26.52
CA ALA A 54 12.38 16.95 -25.30
C ALA A 54 13.17 15.63 -25.47
N SER A 55 14.16 15.43 -24.62
CA SER A 55 15.07 14.28 -24.62
C SER A 55 14.60 13.19 -23.65
N GLU A 56 14.16 13.59 -22.45
CA GLU A 56 13.68 12.65 -21.42
C GLU A 56 12.48 13.24 -20.71
N VAL A 57 11.46 12.43 -20.41
CA VAL A 57 10.30 12.83 -19.63
C VAL A 57 10.12 11.83 -18.49
N VAL A 58 10.23 12.32 -17.27
CA VAL A 58 9.97 11.55 -16.05
C VAL A 58 8.61 11.97 -15.49
N LYS A 59 7.76 11.00 -15.14
CA LYS A 59 6.46 11.24 -14.50
C LYS A 59 6.31 10.37 -13.27
N GLU A 60 5.97 10.98 -12.14
CA GLU A 60 5.77 10.29 -10.86
C GLU A 60 4.44 10.71 -10.23
N PHE A 61 3.81 9.81 -9.48
CA PHE A 61 2.61 10.15 -8.72
C PHE A 61 2.96 11.15 -7.62
N LYS A 62 2.35 12.34 -7.66
CA LYS A 62 2.54 13.39 -6.65
C LYS A 62 1.47 13.30 -5.57
N SER A 63 0.21 13.39 -5.97
CA SER A 63 -0.94 13.32 -5.08
C SER A 63 -2.20 12.96 -5.87
N GLY A 64 -3.30 12.66 -5.18
CA GLY A 64 -4.62 12.64 -5.81
C GLY A 64 -5.62 13.39 -4.95
N THR A 65 -6.78 13.69 -5.53
CA THR A 65 -7.92 14.22 -4.78
C THR A 65 -9.14 13.32 -5.02
N ILE A 66 -9.92 13.11 -3.97
CA ILE A 66 -11.17 12.37 -4.03
C ILE A 66 -12.29 13.24 -3.47
N SER A 67 -13.30 13.50 -4.29
CA SER A 67 -14.51 14.23 -3.92
C SER A 67 -15.64 13.23 -3.80
N LEU A 68 -16.19 13.06 -2.59
CA LEU A 68 -17.29 12.14 -2.33
C LEU A 68 -18.57 12.91 -2.03
N GLY A 69 -19.60 12.69 -2.84
CA GLY A 69 -20.97 13.07 -2.52
C GLY A 69 -21.62 11.96 -1.72
N ILE A 70 -22.15 12.28 -0.54
CA ILE A 70 -22.78 11.31 0.37
C ILE A 70 -24.19 11.78 0.78
N ASP A 71 -25.02 10.83 1.18
CA ASP A 71 -26.40 11.09 1.67
C ASP A 71 -26.37 11.85 3.00
N GLU A 72 -25.66 11.30 3.99
CA GLU A 72 -25.49 11.89 5.31
C GLU A 72 -24.19 11.36 5.93
N LEU A 73 -23.52 12.21 6.71
CA LEU A 73 -22.35 11.82 7.51
C LEU A 73 -22.77 11.63 8.96
N GLY A 74 -22.77 10.39 9.45
CA GLY A 74 -23.04 10.11 10.86
C GLY A 74 -21.95 10.66 11.77
N SER A 75 -22.31 11.10 12.99
CA SER A 75 -21.37 11.72 13.94
C SER A 75 -20.18 10.84 14.30
N SER A 76 -20.37 9.52 14.43
CA SER A 76 -19.27 8.57 14.68
C SER A 76 -18.30 8.45 13.51
N VAL A 77 -18.82 8.46 12.28
CA VAL A 77 -18.00 8.43 11.06
C VAL A 77 -17.30 9.77 10.88
N ALA A 78 -17.96 10.89 11.18
CA ALA A 78 -17.34 12.21 11.17
C ALA A 78 -16.14 12.26 12.13
N ALA A 79 -16.29 11.75 13.37
CA ALA A 79 -15.19 11.64 14.33
C ALA A 79 -14.03 10.82 13.79
N ASP A 80 -14.33 9.67 13.17
CA ASP A 80 -13.31 8.77 12.63
C ASP A 80 -12.60 9.30 11.37
N LEU A 81 -13.26 10.14 10.56
CA LEU A 81 -12.71 10.69 9.32
C LEU A 81 -12.02 12.04 9.50
N LEU A 82 -12.56 12.89 10.39
CA LEU A 82 -12.11 14.27 10.58
C LEU A 82 -11.32 14.45 11.87
N GLY A 83 -11.31 13.48 12.77
CA GLY A 83 -10.65 13.59 14.08
C GLY A 83 -11.40 14.49 15.07
N VAL A 84 -12.63 14.87 14.74
CA VAL A 84 -13.50 15.74 15.53
C VAL A 84 -13.99 15.04 16.80
N THR A 85 -14.17 15.81 17.87
CA THR A 85 -14.68 15.26 19.13
C THR A 85 -16.20 15.30 19.13
N VAL A 86 -16.84 14.19 19.53
CA VAL A 86 -18.28 14.15 19.79
C VAL A 86 -18.50 14.38 21.28
N ASP A 87 -19.22 15.43 21.65
CA ASP A 87 -19.50 15.75 23.04
C ASP A 87 -20.49 14.73 23.67
N THR A 88 -20.72 14.81 24.97
CA THR A 88 -21.66 13.92 25.68
C THR A 88 -23.12 14.05 25.22
N ASN A 89 -23.43 15.09 24.43
CA ASN A 89 -24.75 15.32 23.86
C ASN A 89 -24.85 14.82 22.41
N GLY A 90 -23.79 14.22 21.85
CA GLY A 90 -23.76 13.72 20.48
C GLY A 90 -23.47 14.78 19.42
N VAL A 91 -23.06 15.98 19.83
CA VAL A 91 -22.72 17.10 18.93
C VAL A 91 -21.28 16.93 18.47
N VAL A 92 -21.08 17.02 17.15
CA VAL A 92 -19.76 17.04 16.53
C VAL A 92 -19.16 18.43 16.73
N VAL A 93 -18.04 18.51 17.44
CA VAL A 93 -17.29 19.75 17.70
C VAL A 93 -16.02 19.73 16.87
N SER A 94 -15.95 20.62 15.88
CA SER A 94 -14.76 20.83 15.04
C SER A 94 -13.89 21.94 15.61
N THR A 95 -12.62 21.65 15.91
CA THR A 95 -11.62 22.60 16.40
C THR A 95 -10.56 22.89 15.33
N ALA A 96 -9.80 23.98 15.48
CA ALA A 96 -8.73 24.32 14.54
C ALA A 96 -7.53 23.35 14.67
N GLU A 97 -7.45 22.67 15.81
CA GLU A 97 -6.42 21.70 16.17
C GLU A 97 -6.73 20.29 15.64
N ASP A 98 -7.93 20.05 15.10
CA ASP A 98 -8.35 18.73 14.62
C ASP A 98 -7.49 18.28 13.43
N GLY A 99 -6.65 17.28 13.70
CA GLY A 99 -5.85 16.62 12.69
C GLY A 99 -6.61 15.43 12.10
N ALA A 100 -7.31 15.63 10.98
CA ALA A 100 -8.00 14.54 10.29
C ALA A 100 -7.08 13.33 10.09
N PRO A 101 -7.43 12.15 10.65
CA PRO A 101 -6.60 10.97 10.54
C PRO A 101 -6.61 10.44 9.10
N LEU A 102 -5.61 9.63 8.79
CA LEU A 102 -5.54 8.92 7.52
C LEU A 102 -6.48 7.72 7.55
N VAL A 103 -7.24 7.54 6.47
CA VAL A 103 -8.12 6.38 6.29
C VAL A 103 -7.97 5.79 4.89
N ALA A 104 -8.26 4.50 4.74
CA ALA A 104 -8.43 3.88 3.45
C ALA A 104 -9.89 3.99 3.02
N ILE A 105 -10.16 4.23 1.73
CA ILE A 105 -11.52 4.37 1.18
C ILE A 105 -11.79 3.34 0.12
N GLY A 106 -12.89 2.61 0.27
CA GLY A 106 -13.32 1.56 -0.65
C GLY A 106 -14.71 1.86 -1.20
N PHE A 107 -14.91 1.65 -2.49
CA PHE A 107 -16.24 1.77 -3.11
C PHE A 107 -16.35 0.87 -4.34
N ARG A 108 -17.58 0.64 -4.82
CA ARG A 108 -17.79 -0.04 -6.10
C ARG A 108 -18.72 0.75 -7.00
N ALA A 109 -18.44 0.67 -8.29
CA ALA A 109 -19.17 1.36 -9.33
C ALA A 109 -19.82 0.32 -10.25
N LYS A 110 -21.14 0.43 -10.45
CA LYS A 110 -21.91 -0.48 -11.30
C LYS A 110 -21.69 -0.13 -12.77
N LYS A 111 -21.47 -1.15 -13.61
CA LYS A 111 -21.33 -1.04 -15.06
C LYS A 111 -22.62 -1.42 -15.78
N SER A 112 -22.74 -1.00 -17.05
CA SER A 112 -23.92 -1.29 -17.89
C SER A 112 -24.24 -2.77 -18.10
N ASN A 113 -23.29 -3.67 -17.84
CA ASN A 113 -23.45 -5.12 -17.88
C ASN A 113 -23.87 -5.75 -16.53
N ASN A 114 -24.36 -4.94 -15.58
CA ASN A 114 -24.66 -5.36 -14.20
C ASN A 114 -23.47 -5.93 -13.41
N LYS A 115 -22.24 -5.76 -13.89
CA LYS A 115 -21.02 -6.04 -13.13
C LYS A 115 -20.53 -4.79 -12.40
N TYR A 116 -19.56 -4.98 -11.52
CA TYR A 116 -19.02 -3.90 -10.70
C TYR A 116 -17.52 -3.71 -10.92
N LYS A 117 -17.08 -2.46 -10.86
CA LYS A 117 -15.68 -2.09 -10.71
C LYS A 117 -15.46 -1.67 -9.26
N TYR A 118 -14.57 -2.36 -8.57
CA TYR A 118 -14.25 -2.12 -7.17
C TYR A 118 -12.97 -1.31 -7.05
N PHE A 119 -12.88 -0.49 -6.02
CA PHE A 119 -11.77 0.40 -5.76
C PHE A 119 -11.37 0.35 -4.29
N TRP A 120 -10.07 0.49 -4.02
CA TRP A 120 -9.52 0.92 -2.74
C TRP A 120 -8.49 2.02 -2.96
N LEU A 121 -8.61 3.10 -2.20
CA LEU A 121 -7.61 4.16 -2.04
C LEU A 121 -6.95 3.95 -0.69
N TYR A 122 -5.64 3.78 -0.67
CA TYR A 122 -4.95 3.28 0.52
C TYR A 122 -4.74 4.32 1.61
N ARG A 123 -4.58 5.59 1.25
CA ARG A 123 -4.41 6.68 2.19
C ARG A 123 -5.16 7.89 1.68
N VAL A 124 -6.16 8.31 2.44
CA VAL A 124 -6.96 9.50 2.19
C VAL A 124 -6.98 10.29 3.48
N LYS A 125 -6.63 11.58 3.39
CA LYS A 125 -6.84 12.54 4.48
C LYS A 125 -7.99 13.46 4.07
N PHE A 126 -9.07 13.42 4.82
CA PHE A 126 -10.21 14.29 4.53
C PHE A 126 -9.97 15.71 5.03
N GLY A 127 -10.43 16.68 4.24
CA GLY A 127 -10.61 18.05 4.69
C GLY A 127 -11.94 18.18 5.41
N ILE A 128 -12.07 19.26 6.18
CA ILE A 128 -13.34 19.64 6.78
C ILE A 128 -14.33 19.91 5.63
N PRO A 129 -15.48 19.20 5.56
CA PRO A 129 -16.46 19.40 4.51
C PRO A 129 -17.04 20.82 4.60
N GLY A 130 -17.33 21.42 3.45
CA GLY A 130 -18.03 22.69 3.42
C GLY A 130 -19.52 22.52 3.71
N ASP A 131 -20.09 23.41 4.50
CA ASP A 131 -21.53 23.47 4.72
C ASP A 131 -22.22 24.19 3.55
N THR A 132 -22.84 23.44 2.65
CA THR A 132 -23.81 24.03 1.72
C THR A 132 -25.19 23.94 2.36
N GLN A 133 -25.96 25.03 2.31
CA GLN A 133 -27.36 25.06 2.74
C GLN A 133 -28.16 25.82 1.68
N ALA A 134 -29.32 25.27 1.29
CA ALA A 134 -30.19 25.90 0.31
C ALA A 134 -31.63 25.93 0.83
N THR A 135 -32.30 27.07 0.67
CA THR A 135 -33.73 27.20 0.94
C THR A 135 -34.54 26.41 -0.09
N LYS A 136 -35.69 25.86 0.31
CA LYS A 136 -36.61 25.16 -0.60
C LYS A 136 -37.07 26.10 -1.73
N GLY A 137 -36.71 25.77 -2.98
CA GLY A 137 -37.23 26.44 -4.18
C GLY A 137 -38.45 25.73 -4.77
N ASP A 138 -38.94 26.23 -5.91
CA ASP A 138 -40.08 25.64 -6.64
C ASP A 138 -39.80 24.24 -7.23
N SER A 139 -38.54 23.83 -7.25
CA SER A 139 -38.07 22.48 -7.63
C SER A 139 -37.43 21.79 -6.42
N ILE A 140 -37.67 20.49 -6.27
CA ILE A 140 -37.06 19.68 -5.20
C ILE A 140 -35.60 19.39 -5.58
N ALA A 141 -34.68 20.28 -5.17
CA ALA A 141 -33.24 20.02 -5.22
C ALA A 141 -32.79 19.45 -3.86
N PHE A 142 -32.30 18.21 -3.86
CA PHE A 142 -31.64 17.65 -2.68
C PHE A 142 -30.25 18.27 -2.56
N ASN A 143 -30.00 18.96 -1.45
CA ASN A 143 -28.67 19.40 -1.11
C ASN A 143 -27.97 18.27 -0.36
N THR A 144 -26.88 17.78 -0.92
CA THR A 144 -26.19 16.58 -0.43
C THR A 144 -24.79 16.95 0.03
N PRO A 145 -24.36 16.53 1.24
CA PRO A 145 -23.04 16.85 1.74
C PRO A 145 -21.94 16.29 0.85
N LYS A 146 -20.87 17.08 0.69
CA LYS A 146 -19.67 16.73 -0.07
C LYS A 146 -18.46 16.76 0.86
N ILE A 147 -17.66 15.70 0.81
CA ILE A 147 -16.42 15.60 1.57
C ILE A 147 -15.25 15.40 0.59
N ASP A 148 -14.24 16.24 0.72
CA ASP A 148 -13.04 16.23 -0.12
C ASP A 148 -11.88 15.63 0.66
N GLY A 149 -11.12 14.75 0.01
CA GLY A 149 -9.94 14.12 0.60
C GLY A 149 -8.73 14.16 -0.32
N THR A 150 -7.55 14.25 0.27
CA THR A 150 -6.27 14.14 -0.43
C THR A 150 -5.81 12.69 -0.38
N VAL A 151 -5.61 12.09 -1.55
CA VAL A 151 -5.10 10.73 -1.75
C VAL A 151 -3.58 10.76 -1.77
N MET A 152 -2.96 9.85 -1.01
CA MET A 152 -1.52 9.72 -0.89
C MET A 152 -1.06 8.29 -1.20
N ARG A 153 0.20 8.15 -1.58
CA ARG A 153 0.85 6.84 -1.72
C ARG A 153 1.08 6.20 -0.35
N ARG A 154 1.09 4.87 -0.31
CA ARG A 154 1.50 4.12 0.88
C ARG A 154 2.95 4.39 1.27
N ASN A 155 3.26 4.32 2.54
CA ASN A 155 4.61 4.22 3.08
C ASN A 155 5.08 2.76 3.00
N LYS A 156 4.21 1.79 3.26
CA LYS A 156 4.49 0.36 3.09
C LYS A 156 4.69 0.02 1.60
N ALA A 157 5.80 -0.66 1.31
CA ALA A 157 6.04 -1.25 0.00
C ALA A 157 5.20 -2.53 -0.19
N ASP A 158 4.78 -2.77 -1.42
CA ASP A 158 4.13 -4.00 -1.82
C ASP A 158 5.14 -5.13 -2.08
N GLY A 159 4.65 -6.32 -2.47
CA GLY A 159 5.53 -7.46 -2.76
C GLY A 159 6.52 -7.25 -3.91
N ALA A 160 6.36 -6.17 -4.70
CA ALA A 160 7.25 -5.76 -5.78
C ALA A 160 8.16 -4.57 -5.40
N GLY A 161 8.12 -4.11 -4.14
CA GLY A 161 8.92 -2.99 -3.66
C GLY A 161 8.36 -1.60 -4.01
N ASN A 162 7.13 -1.52 -4.54
CA ASN A 162 6.49 -0.26 -4.93
C ASN A 162 5.51 0.23 -3.87
N HIS A 163 5.12 1.51 -3.95
CA HIS A 163 4.22 2.16 -3.00
C HIS A 163 2.86 2.45 -3.64
N PRO A 164 1.94 1.47 -3.77
CA PRO A 164 0.70 1.67 -4.49
C PRO A 164 -0.20 2.66 -3.72
N TRP A 165 -0.88 3.54 -4.45
CA TRP A 165 -1.84 4.51 -3.89
C TRP A 165 -3.30 4.08 -4.10
N LYS A 166 -3.55 3.24 -5.11
CA LYS A 166 -4.87 2.69 -5.46
C LYS A 166 -4.76 1.25 -5.94
N VAL A 167 -5.82 0.48 -5.71
CA VAL A 167 -6.12 -0.76 -6.44
C VAL A 167 -7.55 -0.74 -6.98
N GLU A 168 -7.74 -1.42 -8.10
CA GLU A 168 -9.05 -1.58 -8.71
C GLU A 168 -9.19 -2.95 -9.37
N VAL A 169 -10.41 -3.48 -9.39
CA VAL A 169 -10.74 -4.73 -10.08
C VAL A 169 -12.10 -4.63 -10.74
N THR A 170 -12.27 -5.25 -11.91
CA THR A 170 -13.58 -5.37 -12.56
C THR A 170 -14.06 -6.82 -12.45
N ASP A 171 -15.25 -7.02 -11.88
CA ASP A 171 -15.91 -8.32 -11.83
C ASP A 171 -16.27 -8.80 -13.25
N GLY A 172 -16.03 -10.09 -13.50
CA GLY A 172 -16.34 -10.76 -14.78
C GLY A 172 -15.22 -10.71 -15.80
N VAL A 173 -14.03 -10.22 -15.43
CA VAL A 173 -12.83 -10.29 -16.28
C VAL A 173 -12.07 -11.59 -16.01
N THR A 174 -11.58 -12.23 -17.07
CA THR A 174 -10.75 -13.45 -16.99
C THR A 174 -9.54 -13.22 -16.08
N GLY A 175 -9.32 -14.12 -15.12
CA GLY A 175 -8.22 -14.03 -14.15
C GLY A 175 -8.60 -13.42 -12.79
N VAL A 176 -9.82 -12.90 -12.63
CA VAL A 176 -10.32 -12.41 -11.34
C VAL A 176 -11.06 -13.53 -10.60
N SER A 177 -10.58 -13.90 -9.41
CA SER A 177 -11.24 -14.90 -8.56
C SER A 177 -12.53 -14.35 -7.94
N ALA A 178 -13.58 -15.16 -7.88
CA ALA A 178 -14.83 -14.79 -7.22
C ALA A 178 -14.61 -14.49 -5.72
N THR A 179 -13.70 -15.21 -5.06
CA THR A 179 -13.36 -15.00 -3.64
C THR A 179 -12.75 -13.62 -3.40
N THR A 180 -11.96 -13.10 -4.34
CA THR A 180 -11.41 -11.74 -4.28
C THR A 180 -12.52 -10.70 -4.26
N ILE A 181 -13.57 -10.90 -5.06
CA ILE A 181 -14.72 -9.99 -5.12
C ILE A 181 -15.56 -10.08 -3.85
N THR A 182 -15.84 -11.30 -3.35
CA THR A 182 -16.63 -11.49 -2.12
C THR A 182 -15.94 -10.90 -0.89
N ASN A 183 -14.62 -10.99 -0.79
CA ASN A 183 -13.85 -10.48 0.35
C ASN A 183 -13.43 -9.01 0.22
N TRP A 184 -13.77 -8.33 -0.88
CA TRP A 184 -13.25 -6.99 -1.19
C TRP A 184 -13.52 -5.95 -0.09
N PHE A 185 -14.62 -6.06 0.64
CA PHE A 185 -14.97 -5.18 1.76
C PHE A 185 -14.88 -5.86 3.14
N ASN A 186 -14.39 -7.10 3.22
CA ASN A 186 -14.13 -7.77 4.51
C ASN A 186 -12.81 -7.29 5.12
N SER A 187 -11.84 -6.97 4.26
CA SER A 187 -10.56 -6.35 4.62
C SER A 187 -10.12 -5.43 3.49
N VAL A 188 -9.28 -4.43 3.78
CA VAL A 188 -8.61 -3.65 2.73
C VAL A 188 -7.78 -4.61 1.88
N TYR A 189 -7.97 -4.57 0.56
CA TYR A 189 -7.29 -5.47 -0.36
C TYR A 189 -5.78 -5.20 -0.35
N GLU A 190 -4.98 -6.24 -0.17
CA GLU A 190 -3.52 -6.16 -0.24
C GLU A 190 -3.04 -6.92 -1.49
N PRO A 191 -2.29 -6.27 -2.41
CA PRO A 191 -1.88 -6.90 -3.65
C PRO A 191 -0.84 -7.97 -3.35
N SER A 192 -1.18 -9.21 -3.68
CA SER A 192 -0.22 -10.29 -3.79
C SER A 192 0.19 -10.44 -5.24
N TYR A 193 1.45 -10.19 -5.53
CA TYR A 193 2.05 -10.66 -6.78
C TYR A 193 2.35 -12.14 -6.56
N ASN A 194 1.96 -13.00 -7.50
CA ASN A 194 2.34 -14.41 -7.45
C ASN A 194 3.85 -14.47 -7.24
N ASP A 195 4.29 -14.83 -6.03
CA ASP A 195 5.67 -15.20 -5.81
C ASP A 195 5.91 -16.36 -6.76
N THR A 196 6.88 -16.24 -7.66
CA THR A 196 7.24 -17.32 -8.60
C THR A 196 7.87 -18.51 -7.85
N GLY A 197 7.61 -18.63 -6.54
CA GLY A 197 8.21 -19.56 -5.59
C GLY A 197 9.67 -19.25 -5.31
N VAL A 198 10.11 -18.00 -5.50
CA VAL A 198 11.53 -17.62 -5.41
C VAL A 198 11.82 -16.66 -4.27
N SER A 199 10.88 -16.46 -3.34
CA SER A 199 11.16 -15.66 -2.15
C SER A 199 11.72 -16.50 -1.00
N LEU A 200 12.51 -15.89 -0.12
CA LEU A 200 12.93 -16.49 1.14
C LEU A 200 11.85 -16.32 2.21
N SER A 201 11.62 -17.34 3.03
CA SER A 201 10.84 -17.29 4.27
C SER A 201 11.70 -16.93 5.49
N ALA A 202 13.01 -17.17 5.42
CA ALA A 202 13.97 -16.77 6.44
C ALA A 202 15.38 -16.56 5.87
N LEU A 203 16.13 -15.63 6.46
CA LEU A 203 17.56 -15.42 6.22
C LEU A 203 18.25 -15.01 7.52
N THR A 204 19.32 -15.69 7.88
CA THR A 204 20.10 -15.43 9.10
C THR A 204 21.60 -15.54 8.81
N ILE A 205 22.40 -14.72 9.51
CA ILE A 205 23.87 -14.79 9.48
C ILE A 205 24.35 -14.96 10.94
N GLY A 206 24.35 -16.21 11.41
CA GLY A 206 24.57 -16.52 12.82
C GLY A 206 23.55 -15.79 13.70
N SER A 207 24.04 -15.07 14.70
CA SER A 207 23.24 -14.26 15.61
C SER A 207 23.26 -12.75 15.30
N ILE A 208 23.79 -12.33 14.13
CA ILE A 208 23.85 -10.90 13.80
C ILE A 208 22.50 -10.43 13.23
N SER A 209 22.12 -9.21 13.61
CA SER A 209 20.89 -8.58 13.09
C SER A 209 21.12 -8.03 11.68
N LEU A 210 20.19 -8.31 10.78
CA LEU A 210 20.12 -7.66 9.47
C LEU A 210 19.44 -6.29 9.61
N SER A 211 19.92 -5.31 8.86
CA SER A 211 19.30 -4.00 8.70
C SER A 211 18.98 -3.75 7.23
N PRO A 212 17.70 -3.55 6.85
CA PRO A 212 16.51 -3.64 7.70
C PRO A 212 16.25 -5.06 8.23
N THR A 213 15.33 -5.20 9.20
CA THR A 213 14.87 -6.53 9.65
C THR A 213 14.36 -7.33 8.46
N PHE A 214 14.63 -8.64 8.43
CA PHE A 214 14.31 -9.49 7.29
C PHE A 214 12.82 -9.41 6.91
N ALA A 215 12.57 -9.16 5.63
CA ALA A 215 11.26 -9.22 5.00
C ALA A 215 11.39 -9.80 3.59
N ALA A 216 10.51 -10.74 3.21
CA ALA A 216 10.62 -11.48 1.95
C ALA A 216 10.68 -10.60 0.67
N GLY A 217 10.10 -9.40 0.74
CA GLY A 217 10.13 -8.39 -0.33
C GLY A 217 11.42 -7.58 -0.44
N THR A 218 12.22 -7.48 0.63
CA THR A 218 13.45 -6.70 0.65
C THR A 218 14.63 -7.55 0.15
N THR A 219 15.36 -7.04 -0.84
CA THR A 219 16.49 -7.75 -1.48
C THR A 219 17.86 -7.22 -1.11
N SER A 220 17.95 -6.15 -0.33
CA SER A 220 19.23 -5.54 0.09
C SER A 220 19.28 -5.36 1.60
N TYR A 221 20.35 -5.83 2.22
CA TYR A 221 20.57 -5.77 3.67
C TYR A 221 22.01 -5.38 4.00
N THR A 222 22.20 -4.84 5.20
CA THR A 222 23.50 -4.65 5.82
C THR A 222 23.56 -5.38 7.16
N ALA A 223 24.75 -5.78 7.57
CA ALA A 223 25.01 -6.34 8.89
C ALA A 223 26.45 -6.02 9.33
N SER A 224 26.74 -6.15 10.61
CA SER A 224 28.11 -5.97 11.14
C SER A 224 28.46 -7.10 12.10
N THR A 225 29.74 -7.47 12.13
CA THR A 225 30.25 -8.57 12.95
C THR A 225 31.69 -8.30 13.39
N THR A 226 32.07 -8.76 14.57
CA THR A 226 33.47 -8.86 15.01
C THR A 226 34.02 -10.28 14.87
N ASN A 227 33.14 -11.24 14.59
CA ASN A 227 33.52 -12.65 14.49
C ASN A 227 34.33 -12.88 13.22
N ALA A 228 35.25 -13.86 13.27
CA ALA A 228 35.98 -14.29 12.07
C ALA A 228 35.07 -15.02 11.07
N THR A 229 34.08 -15.74 11.59
CA THR A 229 33.12 -16.54 10.80
C THR A 229 31.71 -16.42 11.37
N ASN A 230 30.70 -16.57 10.51
CA ASN A 230 29.30 -16.71 10.90
C ASN A 230 28.60 -17.72 9.98
N THR A 231 27.68 -18.51 10.52
CA THR A 231 26.87 -19.45 9.73
C THR A 231 25.82 -18.71 8.92
N VAL A 232 25.75 -18.93 7.61
CA VAL A 232 24.70 -18.32 6.76
C VAL A 232 23.62 -19.36 6.50
N THR A 233 22.38 -19.07 6.91
CA THR A 233 21.23 -19.94 6.68
C THR A 233 20.14 -19.16 5.96
N ALA A 234 19.64 -19.70 4.86
CA ALA A 234 18.54 -19.14 4.08
C ALA A 234 17.49 -20.23 3.81
N THR A 235 16.22 -19.90 3.96
CA THR A 235 15.11 -20.85 3.75
C THR A 235 14.21 -20.29 2.66
N ALA A 236 14.02 -21.04 1.58
CA ALA A 236 13.03 -20.70 0.56
C ALA A 236 11.62 -20.80 1.14
N ALA A 237 10.72 -19.92 0.71
CA ALA A 237 9.30 -20.01 1.05
C ALA A 237 8.64 -21.22 0.38
N ASP A 238 9.09 -21.56 -0.83
CA ASP A 238 8.66 -22.74 -1.57
C ASP A 238 9.68 -23.88 -1.42
N ASN A 239 9.24 -25.04 -0.93
CA ASN A 239 10.10 -26.19 -0.69
C ASN A 239 10.62 -26.88 -1.98
N THR A 240 10.08 -26.49 -3.15
CA THR A 240 10.54 -26.97 -4.46
C THR A 240 11.60 -26.06 -5.09
N ALA A 241 11.86 -24.89 -4.49
CA ALA A 241 12.89 -23.97 -4.95
C ALA A 241 14.28 -24.33 -4.40
N SER A 242 15.31 -24.06 -5.19
CA SER A 242 16.71 -24.24 -4.78
C SER A 242 17.31 -22.92 -4.27
N VAL A 243 18.15 -22.98 -3.24
CA VAL A 243 18.88 -21.82 -2.70
C VAL A 243 20.38 -21.99 -2.94
N ALA A 244 21.00 -20.99 -3.56
CA ALA A 244 22.45 -20.88 -3.73
C ALA A 244 22.98 -19.68 -2.96
N ILE A 245 24.10 -19.86 -2.24
CA ILE A 245 24.73 -18.79 -1.46
C ILE A 245 26.15 -18.60 -1.96
N THR A 246 26.57 -17.34 -2.14
CA THR A 246 27.97 -17.00 -2.38
C THR A 246 28.44 -15.94 -1.39
N VAL A 247 29.70 -16.03 -0.98
CA VAL A 247 30.37 -15.06 -0.10
C VAL A 247 31.62 -14.57 -0.81
N ASN A 248 31.69 -13.27 -1.12
CA ASN A 248 32.75 -12.65 -1.91
C ASN A 248 33.01 -13.41 -3.23
N GLY A 249 31.95 -13.89 -3.87
CA GLY A 249 32.01 -14.66 -5.11
C GLY A 249 32.27 -16.17 -4.96
N ASN A 250 32.60 -16.66 -3.76
CA ASN A 250 32.84 -18.08 -3.51
C ASN A 250 31.55 -18.78 -3.07
N SER A 251 31.26 -19.95 -3.64
CA SER A 251 30.08 -20.74 -3.26
C SER A 251 30.14 -21.20 -1.80
N LEU A 252 29.03 -21.07 -1.08
CA LEU A 252 28.85 -21.50 0.29
C LEU A 252 27.64 -22.45 0.35
N THR A 253 27.83 -23.64 0.93
CA THR A 253 26.71 -24.54 1.22
C THR A 253 25.76 -23.87 2.23
N ASN A 254 24.44 -23.95 1.99
CA ASN A 254 23.45 -23.40 2.92
C ASN A 254 23.58 -24.03 4.31
N GLY A 255 23.64 -23.21 5.36
CA GLY A 255 24.00 -23.63 6.71
C GLY A 255 25.51 -23.74 6.96
N GLY A 256 26.34 -23.36 5.99
CA GLY A 256 27.81 -23.33 6.10
C GLY A 256 28.34 -22.07 6.78
N SER A 257 29.60 -22.13 7.20
CA SER A 257 30.29 -20.99 7.84
C SER A 257 30.95 -20.08 6.79
N ALA A 258 30.46 -18.84 6.68
CA ALA A 258 31.11 -17.79 5.92
C ALA A 258 32.35 -17.29 6.68
N THR A 259 33.45 -17.04 5.95
CA THR A 259 34.68 -16.43 6.50
C THR A 259 34.82 -15.01 5.99
N TRP A 260 35.05 -14.07 6.90
CA TRP A 260 35.03 -12.64 6.59
C TRP A 260 36.44 -12.05 6.47
N ALA A 261 36.69 -11.36 5.36
CA ALA A 261 37.81 -10.41 5.26
C ALA A 261 37.51 -9.17 6.11
N THR A 262 38.55 -8.46 6.55
CA THR A 262 38.37 -7.18 7.23
C THR A 262 37.69 -6.18 6.30
N GLY A 263 36.72 -5.40 6.82
CA GLY A 263 35.93 -4.47 6.02
C GLY A 263 34.67 -5.11 5.42
N ALA A 264 34.24 -4.60 4.26
CA ALA A 264 32.98 -5.01 3.63
C ALA A 264 33.12 -6.37 2.93
N ASN A 265 32.14 -7.26 3.18
CA ASN A 265 32.01 -8.55 2.52
C ASN A 265 30.61 -8.65 1.91
N THR A 266 30.51 -9.24 0.72
CA THR A 266 29.23 -9.38 -0.01
C THR A 266 28.75 -10.81 0.05
N VAL A 267 27.55 -11.02 0.56
CA VAL A 267 26.82 -12.29 0.49
C VAL A 267 25.70 -12.14 -0.54
N LEU A 268 25.64 -13.05 -1.50
CA LEU A 268 24.50 -13.16 -2.42
C LEU A 268 23.77 -14.47 -2.15
N VAL A 269 22.46 -14.39 -1.93
CA VAL A 269 21.58 -15.54 -1.79
C VAL A 269 20.61 -15.53 -2.95
N THR A 270 20.72 -16.50 -3.85
CA THR A 270 19.86 -16.65 -5.03
C THR A 270 18.90 -17.80 -4.81
N VAL A 271 17.60 -17.53 -4.91
CA VAL A 271 16.55 -18.54 -4.92
C VAL A 271 16.09 -18.75 -6.35
N THR A 272 16.00 -20.01 -6.79
CA THR A 272 15.64 -20.37 -8.16
C THR A 272 14.52 -21.41 -8.15
N LYS A 273 13.51 -21.21 -9.01
CA LYS A 273 12.44 -22.19 -9.29
C LYS A 273 12.15 -22.21 -10.78
N GLY A 274 12.48 -23.30 -11.45
CA GLY A 274 12.40 -23.38 -12.91
C GLY A 274 13.28 -22.32 -13.57
N SER A 275 12.68 -21.45 -14.39
CA SER A 275 13.36 -20.32 -15.04
C SER A 275 13.34 -19.01 -14.24
N ALA A 276 12.60 -18.95 -13.12
CA ALA A 276 12.53 -17.76 -12.28
C ALA A 276 13.64 -17.78 -11.23
N SER A 277 14.21 -16.60 -10.93
CA SER A 277 15.20 -16.41 -9.87
C SER A 277 15.05 -15.07 -9.16
N LYS A 278 15.40 -15.02 -7.88
CA LYS A 278 15.47 -13.79 -7.08
C LYS A 278 16.74 -13.80 -6.23
N THR A 279 17.45 -12.67 -6.18
CA THR A 279 18.71 -12.54 -5.44
C THR A 279 18.58 -11.55 -4.31
N TYR A 280 19.05 -11.95 -3.13
CA TYR A 280 19.17 -11.14 -1.93
C TYR A 280 20.66 -10.83 -1.69
N THR A 281 20.98 -9.55 -1.56
CA THR A 281 22.33 -9.02 -1.36
C THR A 281 22.50 -8.54 0.07
N ILE A 282 23.54 -9.00 0.74
CA ILE A 282 23.85 -8.62 2.11
C ILE A 282 25.30 -8.13 2.17
N THR A 283 25.49 -6.91 2.64
CA THR A 283 26.81 -6.36 2.93
C THR A 283 27.11 -6.56 4.42
N VAL A 284 28.05 -7.45 4.72
CA VAL A 284 28.52 -7.72 6.08
C VAL A 284 29.84 -7.00 6.31
N THR A 285 29.85 -6.01 7.21
CA THR A 285 31.06 -5.28 7.59
C THR A 285 31.72 -5.95 8.79
N LYS A 286 32.95 -6.43 8.61
CA LYS A 286 33.77 -6.92 9.71
C LYS A 286 34.67 -5.81 10.25
N SER A 287 34.48 -5.48 11.52
CA SER A 287 35.28 -4.54 12.31
C SER A 287 36.39 -5.25 13.08
#